data_AF-A0A7S2RQG4-F1
#
_entry.id   AF-A0A7S2RQG4-F1
#
_cell.length_a   1.000
_cell.length_b   1.000
_cell.length_c   1.000
_cell.angle_alpha   90.00
_cell.angle_beta   90.00
_cell.angle_gamma   90.00
#
_symmetry.space_group_name_H-M   'P 1'
#
loop_
_entity.id
_entity.type
_entity.pdbx_description
1 polymer ?
#
loop_
_entity_poly.entity_id
_entity_poly.type
_entity_poly.pdbx_seq_one_letter_code
_entity_poly.pdbx_strand_id
1 'polypeptide(L)'
;RPVFCAEDLAAPELMELLLLDGDGFERRFRASPILRIGLRRLQRNVCVALGNSANPEILLVLKNFLNTGFIAWKGREAPSHVTQSLHDPLVFEHLTWAVTELERTCTAQPPGNPT
;
A
#
# COMPACT_ATOMS: atom_id res chain seq x y z
N ARG A 1 14.11 18.22 6.34
CA ARG A 1 13.66 17.27 5.30
C ARG A 1 12.22 17.64 4.97
N PRO A 2 11.84 17.95 3.72
CA PRO A 2 10.44 18.17 3.43
C PRO A 2 9.73 16.83 3.57
N VAL A 3 8.76 16.76 4.48
CA VAL A 3 7.79 15.66 4.53
C VAL A 3 6.89 15.91 3.34
N PHE A 4 7.02 15.11 2.28
CA PHE A 4 5.97 15.08 1.27
C PHE A 4 4.78 14.39 1.92
N CYS A 5 3.90 15.21 2.48
CA CYS A 5 2.63 14.82 3.02
C CYS A 5 1.75 14.27 1.89
N ALA A 6 1.76 12.96 1.71
CA ALA A 6 0.76 12.25 0.91
C ALA A 6 -0.57 12.18 1.73
N GLU A 7 -1.05 13.32 2.22
CA GLU A 7 -2.05 13.40 3.30
C GLU A 7 -3.51 13.38 2.83
N ASP A 8 -3.79 13.32 1.52
CA ASP A 8 -5.18 13.37 1.03
C ASP A 8 -5.80 12.02 0.65
N LEU A 9 -5.04 10.91 0.64
CA LEU A 9 -5.59 9.59 0.32
C LEU A 9 -5.81 8.80 1.60
N ALA A 10 -7.05 8.42 1.86
CA ALA A 10 -7.38 7.61 3.02
C ALA A 10 -6.75 6.20 2.87
N ALA A 11 -6.41 5.57 3.98
CA ALA A 11 -5.91 4.19 4.05
C ALA A 11 -6.67 3.19 3.14
N PRO A 12 -8.02 3.22 3.06
CA PRO A 12 -8.77 2.36 2.14
C PRO A 12 -8.49 2.61 0.66
N GLU A 13 -8.27 3.86 0.26
CA GLU A 13 -8.02 4.25 -1.14
C GLU A 13 -6.62 3.84 -1.57
N LEU A 14 -5.63 3.96 -0.68
CA LEU A 14 -4.27 3.46 -0.93
C LEU A 14 -4.26 1.95 -1.15
N MET A 15 -5.05 1.20 -0.37
CA MET A 15 -5.17 -0.24 -0.57
C MET A 15 -5.79 -0.58 -1.93
N GLU A 16 -6.84 0.12 -2.35
CA GLU A 16 -7.44 -0.08 -3.67
C GLU A 16 -6.47 0.22 -4.82
N LEU A 17 -5.61 1.24 -4.66
CA LEU A 17 -4.57 1.56 -5.65
C LEU A 17 -3.46 0.50 -5.72
N LEU A 18 -3.10 -0.12 -4.59
CA LEU A 18 -2.14 -1.22 -4.56
C LEU A 18 -2.67 -2.45 -5.33
N LEU A 19 -3.98 -2.66 -5.28
CA LEU A 19 -4.70 -3.79 -5.88
C LEU A 19 -5.01 -3.64 -7.38
N LEU A 20 -4.63 -2.54 -8.03
CA LEU A 20 -4.85 -2.37 -9.47
C LEU A 20 -3.96 -3.31 -10.29
N ASP A 21 -4.54 -3.95 -11.31
CA ASP A 21 -3.83 -4.54 -12.45
C ASP A 21 -3.51 -3.52 -13.53
N GLY A 22 -2.80 -3.95 -14.57
CA GLY A 22 -2.50 -3.14 -15.74
C GLY A 22 -3.77 -2.58 -16.38
N ASP A 23 -4.77 -3.43 -16.62
CA ASP A 23 -6.02 -3.02 -17.25
C ASP A 23 -6.83 -2.05 -16.39
N GLY A 24 -6.91 -2.31 -15.08
CA GLY A 24 -7.56 -1.44 -14.11
C GLY A 24 -6.85 -0.10 -13.95
N PHE A 25 -5.52 -0.10 -13.94
CA PHE A 25 -4.70 1.10 -13.96
C PHE A 25 -4.95 1.95 -15.21
N GLU A 26 -4.90 1.34 -16.38
CA GLU A 26 -5.14 2.04 -17.65
C GLU A 26 -6.55 2.63 -17.71
N ARG A 27 -7.57 1.86 -17.30
CA ARG A 27 -8.96 2.35 -17.23
C ARG A 27 -9.10 3.51 -16.23
N ARG A 28 -8.53 3.37 -15.03
CA ARG A 28 -8.68 4.34 -13.93
C ARG A 28 -7.95 5.65 -14.19
N PHE A 29 -6.78 5.58 -14.82
CA PHE A 29 -5.92 6.73 -15.07
C PHE A 29 -5.94 7.18 -16.54
N ARG A 30 -6.91 6.72 -17.35
CA ARG A 30 -7.07 7.16 -18.73
C ARG A 30 -7.02 8.69 -18.83
N ALA A 31 -6.17 9.21 -19.71
CA ALA A 31 -5.92 10.65 -19.90
C ALA A 31 -5.31 11.39 -18.68
N SER A 32 -4.79 10.68 -17.68
CA SER A 32 -4.04 11.26 -16.57
C SER A 32 -2.53 11.26 -16.86
N PRO A 33 -1.78 12.30 -16.43
CA PRO A 33 -0.32 12.27 -16.41
C PRO A 33 0.27 11.11 -15.61
N ILE A 34 -0.51 10.45 -14.75
CA ILE A 34 -0.09 9.25 -13.98
C ILE A 34 0.20 8.07 -14.89
N LEU A 35 -0.44 7.95 -16.07
CA LEU A 35 -0.15 6.84 -16.98
C LEU A 35 1.33 6.79 -17.41
N ARG A 36 2.00 7.95 -17.50
CA ARG A 36 3.42 8.02 -17.93
C ARG A 36 4.39 7.39 -16.93
N ILE A 37 4.02 7.30 -15.65
CA ILE A 37 4.88 6.68 -14.63
C ILE A 37 4.70 5.15 -14.60
N GLY A 38 3.54 4.66 -15.05
CA GLY A 38 3.18 3.25 -15.07
C GLY A 38 2.78 2.67 -13.70
N LEU A 39 2.09 1.54 -13.75
CA LEU A 39 1.54 0.84 -12.58
C LEU A 39 2.61 0.50 -11.53
N ARG A 40 3.76 -0.01 -11.96
CA ARG A 40 4.87 -0.38 -11.07
C ARG A 40 5.31 0.78 -10.17
N ARG A 41 5.48 1.97 -10.74
CA ARG A 41 5.90 3.17 -9.98
C ARG A 41 4.78 3.67 -9.08
N LEU A 42 3.52 3.57 -9.53
CA LEU A 42 2.37 3.87 -8.69
C LEU A 42 2.34 2.96 -7.45
N GLN A 43 2.40 1.64 -7.63
CA GLN A 43 2.40 0.67 -6.53
C GLN A 43 3.55 0.91 -5.55
N ARG A 44 4.76 1.17 -6.06
CA ARG A 44 5.89 1.57 -5.21
C ARG A 44 5.58 2.82 -4.37
N ASN A 45 4.98 3.86 -4.97
CA ASN A 45 4.62 5.08 -4.24
C ASN A 45 3.51 4.83 -3.22
N VAL A 46 2.56 3.96 -3.55
CA VAL A 46 1.49 3.53 -2.64
C VAL A 46 2.07 2.78 -1.45
N CYS A 47 3.02 1.86 -1.63
CA CYS A 47 3.71 1.19 -0.52
C CYS A 47 4.38 2.21 0.40
N VAL A 48 5.04 3.24 -0.17
CA VAL A 48 5.63 4.32 0.63
C VAL A 48 4.58 5.06 1.45
N ALA A 49 3.45 5.43 0.83
CA ALA A 49 2.35 6.11 1.52
C ALA A 49 1.71 5.24 2.61
N LEU A 50 1.52 3.95 2.35
CA LEU A 50 1.01 2.99 3.33
C LEU A 50 1.95 2.87 4.55
N GLY A 51 3.26 2.76 4.32
CA GLY A 51 4.25 2.73 5.41
C GLY A 51 4.22 4.00 6.28
N ASN A 52 4.00 5.16 5.65
CA ASN A 52 3.90 6.44 6.34
C ASN A 52 2.54 6.68 7.03
N SER A 53 1.54 5.82 6.81
CA SER A 53 0.18 6.03 7.34
C SER A 53 0.05 5.76 8.84
N ALA A 54 1.01 5.07 9.45
CA ALA A 54 0.99 4.64 10.86
C ALA A 54 -0.31 3.92 11.28
N ASN A 55 -1.00 3.25 10.35
CA ASN A 55 -2.29 2.61 10.60
C ASN A 55 -2.12 1.10 10.92
N PRO A 56 -2.52 0.64 12.13
CA PRO A 56 -2.36 -0.76 12.53
C PRO A 56 -3.26 -1.73 11.77
N GLU A 57 -4.41 -1.29 11.22
CA GLU A 57 -5.25 -2.15 10.37
C GLU A 57 -4.55 -2.48 9.05
N ILE A 58 -3.84 -1.50 8.47
CA ILE A 58 -3.03 -1.70 7.26
C ILE A 58 -1.92 -2.71 7.52
N LEU A 59 -1.26 -2.62 8.68
CA LEU A 59 -0.18 -3.54 9.04
C LEU A 59 -0.64 -5.00 8.96
N LEU A 60 -1.81 -5.33 9.53
CA LEU A 60 -2.33 -6.69 9.52
C LEU A 60 -2.60 -7.19 8.09
N VAL A 61 -3.19 -6.33 7.26
CA VAL A 61 -3.52 -6.63 5.86
C VAL A 61 -2.25 -6.88 5.04
N LEU A 62 -1.25 -6.01 5.16
CA LEU A 62 0.02 -6.15 4.42
C LEU A 62 0.84 -7.35 4.88
N LYS A 63 0.84 -7.68 6.17
CA LYS A 63 1.47 -8.90 6.68
C LYS A 63 0.81 -10.15 6.12
N ASN A 64 -0.52 -10.20 6.12
CA ASN A 64 -1.24 -11.31 5.51
C ASN A 64 -0.91 -11.45 4.03
N PHE A 65 -0.81 -10.32 3.33
CA PHE A 65 -0.47 -10.30 1.91
C PHE A 65 0.92 -10.88 1.62
N LEU A 66 1.94 -10.47 2.39
CA LEU A 66 3.29 -11.01 2.23
C LEU A 66 3.36 -12.52 2.47
N ASN A 67 2.59 -13.03 3.43
CA ASN A 67 2.62 -14.44 3.80
C ASN A 67 1.83 -15.33 2.83
N THR A 68 0.69 -14.84 2.35
CA THR A 68 -0.28 -15.67 1.60
C THR A 68 -0.30 -15.36 0.11
N GLY A 69 0.22 -14.20 -0.30
CA GLY A 69 0.01 -13.65 -1.64
C GLY A 69 -1.42 -13.14 -1.87
N PHE A 70 -2.28 -13.14 -0.84
CA PHE A 70 -3.68 -12.72 -0.92
C PHE A 70 -3.96 -11.51 -0.01
N ILE A 71 -4.65 -10.51 -0.56
CA ILE A 71 -5.22 -9.41 0.22
C ILE A 71 -6.71 -9.67 0.38
N ALA A 72 -7.18 -9.68 1.62
CA ALA A 72 -8.59 -9.58 1.96
C ALA A 72 -8.83 -8.20 2.58
N TRP A 73 -9.43 -7.29 1.80
CA TRP A 73 -9.73 -5.93 2.26
C TRP A 73 -11.20 -5.60 2.00
N LYS A 74 -11.93 -5.21 3.06
CA LYS A 74 -13.36 -4.87 3.02
C LYS A 74 -14.24 -5.89 2.26
N GLY A 75 -14.01 -7.18 2.48
CA GLY A 75 -14.80 -8.25 1.86
C GLY A 75 -14.54 -8.46 0.36
N ARG A 76 -13.49 -7.85 -0.20
CA ARG A 76 -12.99 -8.16 -1.54
C ARG A 76 -11.68 -8.93 -1.45
N GLU A 77 -11.61 -10.04 -2.16
CA GLU A 77 -10.36 -10.76 -2.41
C GLU A 77 -9.60 -10.05 -3.52
N ALA A 78 -8.28 -9.90 -3.35
CA ALA A 78 -7.41 -9.47 -4.44
C ALA A 78 -7.49 -10.47 -5.58
N PRO A 79 -7.72 -10.02 -6.83
CA PRO A 79 -7.67 -10.93 -7.96
C PRO A 79 -6.27 -11.50 -8.12
N SER A 80 -6.17 -12.70 -8.70
CA SER A 80 -4.93 -13.48 -8.89
C SER A 80 -3.81 -12.75 -9.65
N HIS A 81 -4.11 -11.62 -10.29
CA HIS A 81 -3.13 -10.77 -10.99
C HIS A 81 -2.33 -9.85 -10.07
N VAL A 82 -2.83 -9.51 -8.87
CA VAL A 82 -2.13 -8.65 -7.90
C VAL A 82 -0.84 -9.33 -7.43
N THR A 83 -0.85 -10.65 -7.41
CA THR A 83 0.30 -11.51 -7.11
C THR A 83 1.43 -11.34 -8.12
N GLN A 84 1.15 -10.90 -9.35
CA GLN A 84 2.18 -10.67 -10.36
C GLN A 84 3.04 -9.44 -10.03
N SER A 85 2.45 -8.42 -9.42
CA SER A 85 3.18 -7.26 -8.89
C SER A 85 4.05 -7.60 -7.68
N LEU A 86 3.71 -8.64 -6.90
CA LEU A 86 4.58 -9.15 -5.82
C LEU A 86 5.87 -9.78 -6.35
N HIS A 87 5.87 -10.26 -7.59
CA HIS A 87 7.08 -10.75 -8.24
C HIS A 87 7.99 -9.63 -8.76
N ASP A 88 7.53 -8.37 -8.73
CA ASP A 88 8.38 -7.23 -9.06
C ASP A 88 9.27 -6.86 -7.86
N PRO A 89 10.62 -6.92 -8.00
CA PRO A 89 11.53 -6.63 -6.89
C PRO A 89 11.32 -5.25 -6.27
N LEU A 90 10.99 -4.23 -7.07
CA LEU A 90 10.80 -2.88 -6.54
C LEU A 90 9.56 -2.78 -5.66
N VAL A 91 8.47 -3.41 -6.09
CA VAL A 91 7.22 -3.39 -5.32
C VAL A 91 7.39 -4.20 -4.05
N PHE A 92 8.00 -5.40 -4.16
CA PHE A 92 8.27 -6.28 -3.03
C PHE A 92 9.15 -5.64 -1.96
N GLU A 93 10.26 -4.99 -2.34
CA GLU A 93 11.14 -4.26 -1.42
C GLU A 93 10.39 -3.17 -0.67
N HIS A 94 9.59 -2.35 -1.37
CA HIS A 94 8.85 -1.25 -0.75
C HIS A 94 7.67 -1.73 0.09
N LEU A 95 7.05 -2.84 -0.27
CA LEU A 95 6.02 -3.49 0.54
C LEU A 95 6.61 -4.02 1.86
N THR A 96 7.78 -4.66 1.78
CA THR A 96 8.50 -5.14 2.96
C THR A 96 8.92 -3.98 3.86
N TRP A 97 9.45 -2.90 3.27
CA TRP A 97 9.73 -1.66 4.00
C TRP A 97 8.49 -1.09 4.69
N ALA A 98 7.34 -1.06 4.00
CA ALA A 98 6.10 -0.52 4.55
C ALA A 98 5.62 -1.32 5.77
N VAL A 99 5.72 -2.65 5.73
CA VAL A 99 5.40 -3.51 6.88
C VAL A 99 6.32 -3.24 8.05
N THR A 100 7.64 -3.25 7.84
CA THR A 100 8.62 -2.96 8.90
C THR A 100 8.41 -1.57 9.52
N GLU A 101 8.12 -0.57 8.67
CA GLU A 101 7.87 0.79 9.12
C GLU A 101 6.59 0.88 9.96
N LEU A 102 5.51 0.23 9.53
CA LEU A 102 4.27 0.15 10.29
C LEU A 102 4.43 -0.59 11.61
N GLU A 103 5.21 -1.68 11.66
CA GLU A 103 5.53 -2.36 12.92
C GLU A 103 6.23 -1.43 13.89
N ARG A 104 7.19 -0.64 13.38
CA ARG A 104 7.92 0.36 14.17
C ARG A 104 6.99 1.47 14.67
N THR A 105 6.15 2.04 13.81
CA THR A 105 5.31 3.19 14.17
C THR A 105 4.11 2.80 15.04
N CYS A 106 3.47 1.66 14.76
CA CYS A 106 2.30 1.20 15.51
C CYS A 106 2.70 0.70 16.91
N THR A 107 3.89 0.11 17.06
CA THR A 107 4.41 -0.31 18.38
C THR A 107 4.95 0.87 19.19
N ALA A 108 5.40 1.94 18.53
CA ALA A 108 5.91 3.14 19.18
C ALA A 108 4.80 4.09 19.70
N GLN A 109 3.52 3.75 19.57
CA GLN A 109 2.43 4.55 20.13
C GLN A 109 2.50 4.43 21.68
N PRO A 110 2.79 5.51 22.43
CA PRO A 110 2.95 5.42 23.88
C PRO A 110 1.62 5.01 24.54
N PRO A 111 1.65 4.36 25.72
CA PRO A 111 0.43 4.06 26.46
C PRO A 111 -0.32 5.38 26.68
N GLY A 112 -1.56 5.44 26.20
CA GLY A 112 -2.43 6.59 26.40
C GLY A 112 -2.44 6.97 27.87
N ASN A 113 -2.20 8.24 28.15
CA ASN A 113 -2.23 8.82 29.48
C ASN A 113 -3.59 8.48 30.14
N PRO A 114 -3.64 7.73 31.26
CA PRO A 114 -4.90 7.60 31.98
C PRO A 114 -5.24 8.96 32.56
N THR A 115 -6.41 9.48 32.15
CA THR A 115 -7.02 10.66 32.76
C THR A 115 -7.63 10.28 34.11
#